data_AF-A0A9W9YRB0-F1
#
_entry.id   AF-A0A9W9YRB0-F1
#
_cell.length_a   1.000
_cell.length_b   1.000
_cell.length_c   1.000
_cell.angle_alpha   90.00
_cell.angle_beta   90.00
_cell.angle_gamma   90.00
#
_symmetry.space_group_name_H-M   'P 1'
#
loop_
_entity.id
_entity.type
_entity.pdbx_description
1 polymer ?
#
loop_
_entity_poly.entity_id
_entity_poly.type
_entity_poly.pdbx_seq_one_letter_code
_entity_poly.pdbx_strand_id
1 'polypeptide(L)'
;MAASCRMRCSIRSSQIGHITRSLLCRKHFCSSTSTKNTVDEEEIEKLSRTTSDWWNPNGDFVALHSMNKLRVSFIKNSLDHLPRQNITPSKPLGGFRILDVGCGGGILSEV
;
A
#
# COMPACT_ATOMS: atom_id res chain seq x y z
N MET A 1 -10.66 21.97 15.13
CA MET A 1 -9.91 23.15 15.62
C MET A 1 -8.95 23.58 14.53
N ALA A 2 -9.42 24.35 13.54
CA ALA A 2 -8.57 24.93 12.49
C ALA A 2 -8.44 26.42 12.77
N ALA A 3 -7.20 26.88 12.91
CA ALA A 3 -6.87 28.25 13.28
C ALA A 3 -7.20 29.21 12.13
N SER A 4 -8.05 30.19 12.44
CA SER A 4 -8.38 31.34 11.60
C SER A 4 -7.15 32.23 11.40
N CYS A 5 -6.59 32.28 10.19
CA CYS A 5 -5.70 33.36 9.80
C CYS A 5 -6.53 34.50 9.18
N ARG A 6 -6.74 35.57 9.96
CA ARG A 6 -7.55 36.73 9.59
C ARG A 6 -6.87 37.55 8.49
N MET A 7 -7.52 37.71 7.33
CA MET A 7 -7.16 38.76 6.37
C MET A 7 -7.63 40.12 6.93
N ARG A 8 -6.69 40.98 7.33
CA ARG A 8 -6.97 42.41 7.52
C ARG A 8 -6.83 43.10 6.17
N CYS A 9 -7.95 43.37 5.52
CA CYS A 9 -8.01 44.32 4.42
C CYS A 9 -8.18 45.72 5.03
N SER A 10 -7.12 46.53 5.01
CA SER A 10 -7.21 47.95 5.35
C SER A 10 -7.22 48.74 4.05
N ILE A 11 -8.42 49.12 3.59
CA ILE A 11 -8.57 50.10 2.52
C ILE A 11 -8.27 51.48 3.13
N ARG A 12 -7.30 52.20 2.58
CA ARG A 12 -7.23 53.66 2.75
C ARG A 12 -6.93 54.35 1.42
N SER A 13 -7.68 55.43 1.24
CA SER A 13 -7.94 56.18 0.04
C SER A 13 -6.76 57.04 -0.45
N SER A 14 -6.88 57.44 -1.72
CA SER A 14 -6.49 58.74 -2.31
C SER A 14 -5.23 58.82 -3.18
N GLN A 15 -5.49 58.99 -4.47
CA GLN A 15 -4.83 59.84 -5.47
C GLN A 15 -3.37 59.59 -5.94
N ILE A 16 -3.29 59.33 -7.25
CA ILE A 16 -2.39 59.92 -8.28
C ILE A 16 -0.87 59.73 -8.09
N GLY A 17 -0.25 58.94 -8.97
CA GLY A 17 1.20 58.92 -9.13
C GLY A 17 1.69 57.87 -10.13
N HIS A 18 2.50 58.33 -11.09
CA HIS A 18 3.15 57.58 -12.16
C HIS A 18 4.06 56.42 -11.69
N ILE A 19 4.15 55.38 -12.55
CA ILE A 19 5.24 54.40 -12.69
C ILE A 19 5.45 53.45 -11.49
N THR A 20 5.21 52.15 -11.68
CA THR A 20 6.21 51.08 -11.43
C THR A 20 5.67 49.68 -11.74
N ARG A 21 6.47 48.93 -12.52
CA ARG A 21 6.57 47.47 -12.66
C ARG A 21 5.25 46.68 -12.63
N SER A 22 4.88 46.14 -13.80
CA SER A 22 4.00 44.97 -13.87
C SER A 22 4.59 43.85 -13.02
N LEU A 23 4.05 43.70 -11.81
CA LEU A 23 4.18 42.48 -11.05
C LEU A 23 3.47 41.42 -11.88
N LEU A 24 4.26 40.70 -12.68
CA LEU A 24 3.93 39.36 -13.14
C LEU A 24 3.69 38.58 -11.82
N CYS A 25 2.46 38.61 -11.34
CA CYS A 25 1.99 37.64 -10.36
C CYS A 25 2.16 36.30 -11.09
N ARG A 26 3.31 35.64 -10.86
CA ARG A 26 3.54 34.28 -11.29
C ARG A 26 2.32 33.53 -10.79
N LYS A 27 1.47 33.09 -11.72
CA LYS A 27 0.47 32.07 -11.47
C LYS A 27 1.27 30.94 -10.83
N HIS A 28 1.28 30.89 -9.50
CA HIS A 28 1.78 29.74 -8.78
C HIS A 28 0.87 28.62 -9.25
N PHE A 29 1.37 27.87 -10.22
CA PHE A 29 0.77 26.66 -10.71
C PHE A 29 0.69 25.77 -9.48
N CYS A 30 -0.49 25.71 -8.88
CA CYS A 30 -0.80 24.73 -7.85
C CYS A 30 -0.82 23.41 -8.60
N SER A 31 0.34 22.76 -8.67
CA SER A 31 0.47 21.43 -9.22
C SER A 31 -0.33 20.52 -8.30
N SER A 32 -1.49 20.07 -8.77
CA SER A 32 -2.23 18.99 -8.15
C SER A 32 -1.27 17.80 -8.02
N THR A 33 -0.94 17.41 -6.79
CA THR A 33 -0.15 16.22 -6.51
C THR A 33 -0.94 15.01 -7.03
N SER A 34 -0.55 14.51 -8.19
CA SER A 34 -1.00 13.21 -8.67
C SER A 34 -0.53 12.16 -7.67
N THR A 35 -1.46 11.52 -6.97
CA THR A 35 -1.21 10.33 -6.16
C THR A 35 -0.77 9.22 -7.12
N LYS A 36 0.54 9.02 -7.24
CA LYS A 36 1.09 7.87 -7.97
C LYS A 36 0.77 6.61 -7.17
N ASN A 37 -0.09 5.74 -7.71
CA ASN A 37 -0.30 4.39 -7.17
C ASN A 37 0.82 3.46 -7.69
N THR A 38 1.11 2.40 -6.94
CA THR A 38 2.08 1.36 -7.34
C THR A 38 1.38 0.13 -7.94
N VAL A 39 0.11 0.28 -8.31
CA VAL A 39 -0.75 -0.83 -8.74
C VAL A 39 -0.68 -0.93 -10.26
N ASP A 40 -0.40 -2.13 -10.76
CA ASP A 40 -0.49 -2.48 -12.19
C ASP A 40 -1.84 -3.17 -12.44
N GLU A 41 -2.73 -2.49 -13.17
CA GLU A 41 -4.07 -2.98 -13.47
C GLU A 41 -4.05 -4.15 -14.45
N GLU A 42 -3.08 -4.20 -15.38
CA GLU A 42 -2.95 -5.28 -16.36
C GLU A 42 -2.52 -6.59 -15.69
N GLU A 43 -1.62 -6.49 -14.70
CA GLU A 43 -1.20 -7.66 -13.91
C GLU A 43 -2.37 -8.21 -13.08
N ILE A 44 -3.14 -7.34 -12.44
CA ILE A 44 -4.34 -7.74 -11.68
C ILE A 44 -5.31 -8.48 -12.61
N GLU A 45 -5.61 -7.92 -13.77
CA GLU A 45 -6.54 -8.54 -14.71
C GLU A 45 -6.03 -9.92 -15.16
N LYS A 46 -4.75 -10.01 -15.54
CA LYS A 46 -4.13 -11.26 -15.97
C LYS A 46 -4.24 -12.35 -14.90
N LEU A 47 -3.90 -12.03 -13.65
CA LEU A 47 -3.97 -12.98 -12.54
C LEU A 47 -5.41 -13.32 -12.17
N SER A 48 -6.33 -12.34 -12.25
CA SER A 48 -7.75 -12.53 -11.92
C SER A 48 -8.42 -13.59 -12.80
N ARG A 49 -8.05 -13.68 -14.08
CA ARG A 49 -8.62 -14.63 -15.06
C ARG A 49 -8.33 -16.09 -14.72
N THR A 50 -7.23 -16.39 -14.02
CA THR A 50 -6.82 -17.77 -13.68
C THR A 50 -7.10 -18.11 -12.21
N THR A 51 -7.80 -17.24 -11.45
CA THR A 51 -8.02 -17.43 -10.01
C THR A 51 -8.81 -18.68 -9.64
N SER A 52 -9.71 -19.14 -10.51
CA SER A 52 -10.50 -20.35 -10.28
C SER A 52 -9.64 -21.62 -10.15
N ASP A 53 -8.43 -21.62 -10.72
CA ASP A 53 -7.50 -22.76 -10.69
C ASP A 53 -6.47 -22.67 -9.55
N TRP A 54 -6.55 -21.67 -8.66
CA TRP A 54 -5.55 -21.51 -7.60
C TRP A 54 -5.34 -22.77 -6.76
N TRP A 55 -6.39 -23.53 -6.48
CA TRP A 55 -6.34 -24.75 -5.66
C TRP A 55 -6.40 -26.05 -6.49
N ASN A 56 -6.30 -25.96 -7.81
CA ASN A 56 -6.26 -27.13 -8.67
C ASN A 56 -4.89 -27.83 -8.56
N PRO A 57 -4.82 -29.08 -8.08
CA PRO A 57 -3.55 -29.79 -7.86
C PRO A 57 -2.81 -30.10 -9.17
N ASN A 58 -3.50 -30.06 -10.31
CA ASN A 58 -2.91 -30.26 -11.64
C ASN A 58 -2.99 -29.00 -12.51
N GLY A 59 -3.30 -27.85 -11.91
CA GLY A 59 -3.41 -26.56 -12.60
C GLY A 59 -2.09 -25.79 -12.66
N ASP A 60 -2.17 -24.56 -13.18
CA ASP A 60 -1.02 -23.68 -13.43
C ASP A 60 -0.23 -23.32 -12.16
N PHE A 61 -0.85 -23.42 -10.98
CA PHE A 61 -0.26 -23.05 -9.70
C PHE A 61 0.32 -24.23 -8.90
N VAL A 62 0.41 -25.44 -9.48
CA VAL A 62 0.98 -26.64 -8.82
C VAL A 62 2.40 -26.42 -8.28
N ALA A 63 3.19 -25.57 -8.95
CA ALA A 63 4.52 -25.19 -8.49
C ALA A 63 4.46 -24.40 -7.17
N LEU A 64 3.50 -23.47 -7.01
CA LEU A 64 3.32 -22.72 -5.76
C LEU A 64 2.94 -23.65 -4.60
N HIS A 65 2.02 -24.59 -4.82
CA HIS A 65 1.66 -25.62 -3.83
C HIS A 65 2.87 -26.44 -3.41
N SER A 66 3.65 -26.90 -4.38
CA SER A 66 4.83 -27.73 -4.13
C SER A 66 5.91 -26.99 -3.33
N MET A 67 6.07 -25.67 -3.58
CA MET A 67 7.02 -24.83 -2.86
C MET A 67 6.68 -24.65 -1.37
N ASN A 68 5.42 -24.85 -0.95
CA ASN A 68 5.03 -24.71 0.46
C ASN A 68 5.81 -25.65 1.38
N LYS A 69 6.21 -26.83 0.89
CA LYS A 69 7.08 -27.77 1.63
C LYS A 69 8.37 -27.09 2.13
N LEU A 70 8.90 -26.15 1.37
CA LEU A 70 10.11 -25.39 1.70
C LEU A 70 9.75 -24.07 2.40
N ARG A 71 8.81 -23.30 1.85
CA ARG A 71 8.46 -21.96 2.36
C ARG A 71 7.92 -22.00 3.79
N VAL A 72 7.02 -22.93 4.09
CA VAL A 72 6.43 -23.06 5.43
C VAL A 72 7.49 -23.42 6.46
N SER A 73 8.36 -24.39 6.15
CA SER A 73 9.47 -24.74 7.04
C SER A 73 10.43 -23.57 7.24
N PHE A 74 10.77 -22.84 6.17
CA PHE A 74 11.63 -21.68 6.23
C PHE A 74 11.04 -20.60 7.16
N ILE A 75 9.79 -20.20 6.95
CA ILE A 75 9.10 -19.18 7.76
C ILE A 75 9.06 -19.60 9.24
N LYS A 76 8.69 -20.85 9.53
CA LYS A 76 8.65 -21.36 10.92
C LYS A 76 10.00 -21.25 11.59
N ASN A 77 11.05 -21.75 10.94
CA ASN A 77 12.41 -21.71 11.45
C ASN A 77 12.92 -20.26 11.63
N SER A 78 12.57 -19.36 10.70
CA SER A 78 12.90 -17.95 10.81
C SER A 78 12.22 -17.24 11.98
N LEU A 79 11.12 -17.77 12.50
CA LEU A 79 10.39 -17.17 13.62
C LEU A 79 10.71 -17.84 14.97
N ASP A 80 11.46 -18.93 14.99
CA ASP A 80 11.69 -19.73 16.21
C ASP A 80 12.50 -19.03 17.29
N HIS A 81 13.33 -18.06 16.92
CA HIS A 81 14.12 -17.27 17.87
C HIS A 81 13.35 -16.07 18.46
N LEU A 82 12.16 -15.76 17.94
CA LEU A 82 11.38 -14.62 18.41
C LEU A 82 10.52 -15.00 19.62
N PRO A 83 10.41 -14.11 20.64
CA PRO A 83 9.57 -14.36 21.79
C PRO A 83 8.10 -14.43 21.37
N ARG A 84 7.41 -15.50 21.77
CA ARG A 84 6.00 -15.74 21.41
C ARG A 84 5.27 -16.54 22.50
N GLN A 85 3.96 -16.35 22.58
CA GLN A 85 3.08 -17.02 23.54
C GLN A 85 2.06 -17.88 22.78
N ASN A 86 1.44 -18.85 23.44
CA ASN A 86 0.34 -19.65 22.88
C ASN A 86 0.70 -20.54 21.67
N ILE A 87 1.97 -20.94 21.52
CA ILE A 87 2.35 -21.97 20.55
C ILE A 87 1.79 -23.30 21.03
N THR A 88 1.14 -24.04 20.15
CA THR A 88 0.78 -25.44 20.38
C THR A 88 1.20 -26.26 19.17
N PRO A 89 1.35 -27.60 19.28
CA PRO A 89 1.61 -28.45 18.13
C PRO A 89 0.59 -28.24 16.99
N SER A 90 -0.67 -27.95 17.34
CA SER A 90 -1.75 -27.62 16.40
C SER A 90 -1.71 -26.19 15.85
N LYS A 91 -0.98 -25.26 16.47
CA LYS A 91 -0.84 -23.85 16.06
C LYS A 91 0.61 -23.43 16.20
N PRO A 92 1.49 -23.86 15.28
CA PRO A 92 2.93 -23.64 15.41
C PRO A 92 3.34 -22.18 15.23
N LEU A 93 2.48 -21.35 14.62
CA LEU A 93 2.65 -19.90 14.51
C LEU A 93 1.78 -19.12 15.51
N GLY A 94 1.25 -19.79 16.54
CA GLY A 94 0.44 -19.17 17.59
C GLY A 94 1.17 -18.00 18.25
N GLY A 95 0.43 -16.93 18.53
CA GLY A 95 0.96 -15.71 19.16
C GLY A 95 1.56 -14.69 18.20
N PHE A 96 1.82 -15.05 16.95
CA PHE A 96 2.22 -14.08 15.92
C PHE A 96 1.01 -13.44 15.25
N ARG A 97 1.17 -12.18 14.84
CA ARG A 97 0.28 -11.54 13.86
C ARG A 97 1.05 -11.42 12.56
N ILE A 98 0.59 -12.12 11.53
CA ILE A 98 1.28 -12.26 10.24
C ILE A 98 0.38 -11.67 9.15
N LEU A 99 1.00 -10.98 8.19
CA LEU A 99 0.35 -10.45 6.99
C LEU A 99 1.05 -11.05 5.77
N ASP A 100 0.27 -11.68 4.89
CA ASP A 100 0.72 -12.19 3.60
C ASP A 100 0.33 -11.20 2.50
N VAL A 101 1.29 -10.40 2.03
CA VAL A 101 1.05 -9.36 1.02
C VAL A 101 1.07 -10.00 -0.36
N GLY A 102 -0.03 -9.85 -1.11
CA GLY A 102 -0.19 -10.56 -2.38
C GLY A 102 -0.58 -12.02 -2.20
N CYS A 103 -1.29 -12.34 -1.11
CA CYS A 103 -1.71 -13.71 -0.77
C CYS A 103 -2.51 -14.43 -1.87
N GLY A 104 -3.16 -13.67 -2.75
CA GLY A 104 -3.95 -14.22 -3.85
C GLY A 104 -4.97 -15.24 -3.32
N GLY A 105 -4.87 -16.48 -3.78
CA GLY A 105 -5.77 -17.57 -3.38
C GLY A 105 -5.54 -18.14 -2.00
N GLY A 106 -4.65 -17.55 -1.20
CA GLY A 106 -4.33 -18.04 0.14
C GLY A 106 -3.45 -19.29 0.14
N ILE A 107 -2.79 -19.61 -0.98
CA ILE A 107 -1.98 -20.83 -1.16
C ILE A 107 -0.90 -20.98 -0.09
N LEU A 108 -0.40 -19.89 0.51
CA LEU A 108 0.55 -19.97 1.64
C LEU A 108 -0.13 -19.74 3.00
N SER A 109 -1.21 -18.99 3.03
CA SER A 109 -1.87 -18.54 4.27
C SER A 109 -2.82 -19.59 4.88
N GLU A 110 -3.33 -20.53 4.08
CA GLU A 110 -4.34 -21.52 4.51
C GLU A 110 -3.81 -22.95 4.67
N VAL A 111 -2.52 -23.18 4.41
CA VAL A 111 -1.86 -24.52 4.41
C VAL A 111 -1.29 -24.94 5.76
#